data_AF-A0A9D2T113-F1
#
_entry.id   AF-A0A9D2T113-F1
#
_cell.length_a   1.000
_cell.length_b   1.000
_cell.length_c   1.000
_cell.angle_alpha   90.00
_cell.angle_beta   90.00
_cell.angle_gamma   90.00
#
_symmetry.space_group_name_H-M   'P 1'
#
loop_
_entity.id
_entity.type
_entity.pdbx_description
1 polymer ?
#
loop_
_entity_poly.entity_id
_entity_poly.type
_entity_poly.pdbx_seq_one_letter_code
_entity_poly.pdbx_strand_id
1 'polypeptide(L)'
;MPEPKTCPACGGKLEYDSRCALGSRELELYLCPDCGRAELYEPEGARARRRAEEQEAGRFLQDLREKLAAGELTAELFPCPTCGFPRRDRVCPICGSVVDLETLTELQPGEAEKR
;
A
#
# COMPACT_ATOMS: atom_id res chain seq x y z
N MET A 1 -13.61 -16.08 -20.28
CA MET A 1 -13.32 -15.25 -21.47
C MET A 1 -14.14 -13.98 -21.30
N PRO A 2 -13.54 -12.78 -21.38
CA PRO A 2 -14.28 -11.52 -21.28
C PRO A 2 -15.36 -11.45 -22.36
N GLU A 3 -16.49 -10.83 -22.05
CA GLU A 3 -17.56 -10.60 -23.03
C GLU A 3 -17.06 -9.72 -24.18
N PRO A 4 -17.48 -9.99 -25.43
CA PRO A 4 -17.04 -9.21 -26.59
C PRO A 4 -17.59 -7.78 -26.50
N LYS A 5 -16.69 -6.80 -26.58
CA LYS A 5 -17.04 -5.36 -26.59
C LYS A 5 -17.54 -4.96 -27.97
N THR A 6 -18.68 -4.27 -28.02
CA THR A 6 -19.31 -3.83 -29.27
C THR A 6 -19.23 -2.30 -29.42
N CYS A 7 -19.04 -1.85 -30.65
CA CYS A 7 -19.01 -0.44 -30.99
C CYS A 7 -20.44 0.11 -30.90
N PRO A 8 -20.71 1.12 -30.07
CA PRO A 8 -22.07 1.64 -29.89
C PRO A 8 -22.56 2.44 -31.11
N ALA A 9 -21.68 2.80 -32.05
CA ALA A 9 -22.04 3.56 -33.25
C ALA A 9 -22.50 2.65 -34.40
N CYS A 10 -21.79 1.57 -34.67
CA CYS A 10 -22.08 0.68 -35.82
C CYS A 10 -22.49 -0.74 -35.41
N GLY A 11 -22.44 -1.09 -34.12
CA GLY A 11 -22.66 -2.45 -33.63
C GLY A 11 -21.53 -3.44 -33.93
N GLY A 12 -20.48 -3.02 -34.63
CA GLY A 12 -19.31 -3.83 -34.98
C GLY A 12 -18.47 -4.23 -33.76
N LYS A 13 -17.50 -5.13 -33.96
CA LYS A 13 -16.63 -5.59 -32.88
C LYS A 13 -15.56 -4.54 -32.57
N LEU A 14 -15.31 -4.30 -31.30
CA LEU A 14 -14.19 -3.49 -30.84
C LEU A 14 -12.94 -4.35 -30.67
N GLU A 15 -11.81 -3.87 -31.17
CA GLU A 15 -10.51 -4.54 -31.09
C GLU A 15 -9.61 -3.81 -30.09
N TYR A 16 -8.91 -4.57 -29.26
CA TYR A 16 -7.94 -4.01 -28.33
C TYR A 16 -6.80 -3.37 -29.11
N ASP A 17 -6.43 -2.15 -28.74
CA ASP A 17 -5.31 -1.43 -29.32
C ASP A 17 -4.14 -1.36 -28.32
N SER A 18 -4.34 -0.65 -27.21
CA SER A 18 -3.27 -0.34 -26.26
C SER A 18 -3.78 -0.07 -24.85
N ARG A 19 -2.85 0.02 -23.89
CA ARG A 19 -3.15 0.58 -22.57
C ARG A 19 -2.81 2.05 -22.54
N CYS A 20 -3.69 2.83 -21.94
CA CYS A 20 -3.53 4.27 -21.81
C CYS A 20 -3.57 4.66 -20.34
N ALA A 21 -2.61 5.48 -19.92
CA ALA A 21 -2.65 6.12 -18.61
C ALA A 21 -3.56 7.35 -18.67
N LEU A 22 -4.54 7.42 -17.78
CA LEU A 22 -5.41 8.57 -17.61
C LEU A 22 -5.42 8.99 -16.13
N GLY A 23 -4.61 10.00 -15.80
CA GLY A 23 -4.32 10.36 -14.41
C GLY A 23 -3.59 9.21 -13.70
N SER A 24 -4.10 8.80 -12.54
CA SER A 24 -3.58 7.65 -11.77
C SER A 24 -4.12 6.30 -12.23
N ARG A 25 -4.91 6.24 -13.32
CA ARG A 25 -5.59 5.02 -13.78
C ARG A 25 -4.96 4.52 -15.07
N GLU A 26 -4.82 3.20 -15.17
CA GLU A 26 -4.51 2.52 -16.43
C GLU A 26 -5.81 1.97 -17.02
N LEU A 27 -6.10 2.34 -18.26
CA LEU A 27 -7.29 1.94 -19.02
C LEU A 27 -6.89 1.18 -20.27
N GLU A 28 -7.79 0.36 -20.80
CA GLU A 28 -7.63 -0.35 -22.06
C GLU A 28 -8.40 0.38 -23.16
N LEU A 29 -7.67 0.79 -24.19
CA LEU A 29 -8.21 1.39 -25.39
C LEU A 29 -8.61 0.32 -26.39
N TYR A 30 -9.82 0.46 -26.91
CA TYR A 30 -10.35 -0.36 -27.98
C TYR A 30 -10.79 0.50 -29.15
N LEU A 31 -10.47 0.07 -30.36
CA LEU A 31 -10.79 0.76 -31.61
C LEU A 31 -11.79 -0.08 -32.42
N CYS A 32 -12.74 0.60 -33.06
CA CYS A 32 -13.61 -0.01 -34.04
C CYS A 32 -12.97 0.11 -35.43
N PRO A 33 -12.65 -1.01 -36.12
CA PRO A 33 -12.05 -0.95 -37.45
C PRO A 33 -13.01 -0.38 -38.51
N ASP A 34 -14.32 -0.54 -38.33
CA ASP A 34 -15.32 -0.13 -39.33
C ASP A 34 -15.59 1.38 -39.34
N CYS A 35 -15.53 2.05 -38.18
CA CYS A 35 -15.84 3.47 -38.06
C CYS A 35 -14.76 4.32 -37.39
N GLY A 36 -13.62 3.72 -37.01
CA GLY A 36 -12.48 4.42 -36.39
C GLY A 36 -12.74 4.90 -34.95
N ARG A 37 -13.87 4.53 -34.35
CA ARG A 37 -14.26 5.03 -33.02
C ARG A 37 -13.47 4.33 -31.92
N ALA A 38 -13.05 5.12 -30.93
CA ALA A 38 -12.31 4.68 -29.76
C ALA A 38 -13.20 4.58 -28.52
N GLU A 39 -12.97 3.55 -27.70
CA GLU A 39 -13.61 3.35 -26.41
C GLU A 39 -12.59 2.93 -25.35
N LEU A 40 -12.76 3.45 -24.12
CA LEU A 40 -11.87 3.17 -22.99
C LEU A 40 -12.60 2.33 -21.95
N TYR A 41 -11.95 1.26 -21.51
CA TYR A 41 -12.49 0.37 -20.49
C TYR A 41 -11.52 0.24 -19.32
N GLU A 42 -12.05 0.00 -18.13
CA GLU A 42 -11.22 -0.46 -17.03
C GLU A 42 -10.79 -1.90 -17.28
N PRO A 43 -9.51 -2.25 -17.03
CA PRO A 43 -9.08 -3.63 -17.09
C PRO A 43 -9.90 -4.49 -16.13
N GLU A 44 -10.13 -5.75 -16.52
CA GLU A 44 -10.81 -6.71 -15.65
C GLU A 44 -10.09 -6.83 -14.31
N GLY A 45 -10.85 -6.85 -13.22
CA GLY A 45 -10.30 -6.94 -11.87
C GLY A 45 -9.59 -5.67 -11.38
N ALA A 46 -9.42 -4.61 -12.18
CA ALA A 46 -8.76 -3.37 -11.75
C ALA A 46 -9.43 -2.75 -10.52
N ARG A 47 -10.77 -2.80 -10.45
CA ARG A 47 -11.53 -2.37 -9.27
C ARG A 47 -11.27 -3.23 -8.04
N ALA A 48 -11.19 -4.54 -8.22
CA ALA A 48 -10.95 -5.48 -7.13
C ALA A 48 -9.52 -5.32 -6.59
N ARG A 49 -8.53 -5.16 -7.49
CA ARG A 49 -7.14 -4.88 -7.13
C ARG A 49 -7.03 -3.59 -6.32
N ARG A 50 -7.62 -2.49 -6.80
CA ARG A 50 -7.63 -1.21 -6.05
C ARG A 50 -8.25 -1.35 -4.66
N ARG A 51 -9.38 -2.04 -4.54
CA ARG A 51 -9.99 -2.31 -3.23
C ARG A 51 -9.09 -3.13 -2.33
N ALA A 52 -8.37 -4.12 -2.86
CA ALA A 52 -7.43 -4.91 -2.09
C ALA A 52 -6.24 -4.07 -1.61
N GLU A 53 -5.67 -3.23 -2.49
CA GLU A 53 -4.60 -2.29 -2.17
C GLU A 53 -5.04 -1.28 -1.10
N GLU A 54 -6.24 -0.71 -1.21
CA GLU A 54 -6.82 0.19 -0.21
C GLU A 54 -7.03 -0.51 1.15
N GLN A 55 -7.48 -1.76 1.14
CA GLN A 55 -7.65 -2.55 2.36
C GLN A 55 -6.32 -2.88 3.02
N GLU A 56 -5.30 -3.25 2.25
CA GLU A 56 -3.95 -3.51 2.74
C GLU A 56 -3.33 -2.25 3.35
N ALA A 57 -3.42 -1.12 2.64
CA ALA A 57 -2.97 0.17 3.15
C ALA A 57 -3.71 0.56 4.44
N GLY A 58 -5.02 0.32 4.50
CA GLY A 58 -5.83 0.54 5.70
C GLY A 58 -5.38 -0.31 6.89
N ARG A 59 -5.11 -1.60 6.66
CA ARG A 59 -4.59 -2.53 7.70
C ARG A 59 -3.21 -2.10 8.19
N PHE A 60 -2.32 -1.72 7.28
CA PHE A 60 -0.99 -1.23 7.62
C PHE A 60 -1.06 0.02 8.51
N LEU A 61 -1.90 1.00 8.15
CA LEU A 61 -2.07 2.22 8.95
C LEU A 61 -2.70 1.94 10.32
N GLN A 62 -3.60 0.96 10.40
CA GLN A 62 -4.18 0.54 11.67
C GLN A 62 -3.12 -0.10 12.58
N ASP A 63 -2.35 -1.07 12.08
CA ASP A 63 -1.25 -1.71 12.81
C ASP A 63 -0.21 -0.69 13.30
N LEU A 64 0.17 0.27 12.44
CA LEU A 64 1.07 1.35 12.82
C LEU A 64 0.51 2.20 13.97
N ARG A 65 -0.78 2.53 13.93
CA ARG A 65 -1.44 3.30 15.00
C ARG A 65 -1.49 2.53 16.31
N GLU A 66 -1.75 1.23 16.25
CA GLU A 66 -1.78 0.35 17.43
C GLU A 66 -0.39 0.26 18.07
N LYS A 67 0.68 0.08 17.27
CA LYS A 67 2.06 0.06 17.77
C LYS A 67 2.52 1.38 18.38
N LEU A 68 2.13 2.50 17.77
CA LEU A 68 2.39 3.83 18.34
C LEU A 68 1.65 4.01 19.68
N ALA A 69 0.38 3.61 19.75
CA ALA A 69 -0.42 3.69 20.97
C ALA A 69 0.08 2.76 22.08
N ALA A 70 0.65 1.61 21.71
CA ALA A 70 1.25 0.64 22.63
C ALA A 70 2.68 1.04 23.08
N GLY A 71 3.26 2.12 22.54
CA GLY A 71 4.63 2.51 22.85
C GLY A 71 5.68 1.52 22.34
N GLU A 72 5.35 0.76 21.30
CA GLU A 72 6.29 -0.15 20.61
C GLU A 72 7.12 0.57 19.56
N LEU A 73 6.57 1.66 19.01
CA LEU A 73 7.20 2.54 18.03
C LEU A 73 7.02 4.00 18.47
N THR A 74 7.96 4.85 18.06
CA THR A 74 7.82 6.30 18.14
C THR A 74 7.75 6.92 16.73
N ALA A 75 7.12 8.09 16.60
CA ALA A 75 7.03 8.80 15.33
C ALA A 75 8.39 9.31 14.85
N GLU A 76 9.22 9.77 15.79
CA GLU A 76 10.52 10.36 15.51
C GLU A 76 11.64 9.32 15.61
N LEU A 77 12.67 9.47 14.78
CA LEU A 77 13.88 8.64 14.88
C LEU A 77 14.68 9.07 16.11
N PHE A 78 15.17 8.10 16.87
CA PHE A 78 16.11 8.34 17.97
C PHE A 78 17.34 7.43 17.83
N PRO A 79 18.52 7.88 18.29
CA PRO A 79 19.70 7.02 18.34
C PRO A 79 19.56 5.99 19.47
N CYS A 80 19.84 4.72 19.17
CA CYS A 80 19.87 3.68 20.19
C CYS A 80 20.88 4.03 21.29
N PRO A 81 20.50 4.04 22.58
CA PRO A 81 21.42 4.42 23.67
C PRO A 81 22.61 3.47 23.83
N THR A 82 22.46 2.21 23.38
CA THR A 82 23.50 1.18 23.49
C THR A 82 24.52 1.24 22.35
N CYS A 83 24.05 1.39 21.10
CA CYS A 83 24.90 1.22 19.91
C CYS A 83 24.85 2.39 18.92
N GLY A 84 24.05 3.43 19.19
CA GLY A 84 23.93 4.62 18.34
C GLY A 84 23.10 4.43 17.06
N PHE A 85 22.61 3.22 16.76
CA PHE A 85 21.82 2.97 15.55
C PHE A 85 20.50 3.76 15.55
N PRO A 86 20.18 4.54 14.50
CA PRO A 86 18.93 5.30 14.43
C PRO A 86 17.74 4.37 14.22
N ARG A 87 16.76 4.43 15.13
CA ARG A 87 15.57 3.57 15.11
C ARG A 87 14.32 4.28 15.63
N ARG A 88 13.16 3.66 15.40
CA ARG A 88 11.87 4.03 16.00
C ARG A 88 11.38 2.97 16.98
N ASP A 89 11.79 1.73 16.75
CA ASP A 89 11.33 0.57 17.50
C ASP A 89 11.90 0.57 18.91
N ARG A 90 11.06 0.15 19.85
CA ARG A 90 11.42 -0.12 21.24
C ARG A 90 12.55 -1.15 21.36
N VAL A 91 12.61 -2.13 20.47
CA VAL A 91 13.66 -3.16 20.40
C VAL A 91 14.66 -2.86 19.30
N CYS A 92 15.96 -2.88 19.62
CA CYS A 92 16.97 -2.50 18.65
C CYS A 92 17.18 -3.66 17.66
N PRO A 93 17.02 -3.46 16.34
CA PRO A 93 17.26 -4.53 15.37
C PRO A 93 18.74 -4.91 15.26
N ILE A 94 19.65 -4.09 15.81
CA ILE A 94 21.10 -4.30 15.74
C ILE A 94 21.65 -4.97 16.99
N CYS A 95 21.41 -4.40 18.17
CA CYS A 95 21.96 -4.91 19.43
C CYS A 95 20.93 -5.60 20.34
N GLY A 96 19.66 -5.64 19.94
CA GLY A 96 18.59 -6.26 20.73
C GLY A 96 18.16 -5.49 21.98
N SER A 97 18.74 -4.31 22.25
CA SER A 97 18.38 -3.55 23.46
C SER A 97 16.94 -3.06 23.42
N VAL A 98 16.25 -3.23 24.54
CA VAL A 98 14.88 -2.76 24.75
C VAL A 98 14.93 -1.47 25.54
N VAL A 99 14.26 -0.43 25.05
CA VAL A 99 14.16 0.86 25.74
C VAL A 99 12.73 1.15 26.14
N ASP A 100 12.51 2.09 27.04
CA ASP A 100 11.22 2.78 27.17
C ASP A 100 11.23 3.97 26.20
N LEU A 101 10.22 4.07 25.33
CA LEU A 101 10.17 5.11 24.31
C LEU A 101 9.73 6.49 24.85
N GLU A 102 9.13 6.54 26.05
CA GLU A 102 8.76 7.80 26.70
C GLU A 102 9.99 8.45 27.34
N THR A 103 10.85 7.65 27.98
CA THR A 103 12.03 8.14 28.71
C THR A 103 13.34 7.98 27.96
N LEU A 104 13.36 7.20 26.88
CA LEU A 104 14.56 6.78 26.12
C LEU A 104 15.62 6.06 26.96
N THR A 105 15.22 5.43 28.06
CA THR A 105 16.10 4.66 28.94
C THR A 105 16.06 3.18 28.59
N GLU A 106 17.19 2.47 28.68
CA GLU A 106 17.21 1.02 28.56
C GLU A 106 16.41 0.37 29.71
N LEU A 107 15.57 -0.60 29.36
CA LEU A 107 14.85 -1.41 30.33
C LEU A 107 15.72 -2.57 30.77
N GLN A 108 15.83 -2.79 32.08
CA GLN A 108 16.55 -3.94 32.57
C GLN A 108 15.78 -5.24 32.27
N PRO A 109 16.47 -6.38 32.06
CA PRO A 109 15.82 -7.66 31.88
C PRO A 109 14.92 -7.97 33.08
N GLY A 110 13.60 -7.91 32.87
CA GLY A 110 12.55 -8.08 33.90
C GLY A 110 11.57 -6.89 34.05
N GLU A 111 11.89 -5.71 33.49
CA GLU A 111 10.97 -4.56 33.47
C GLU A 111 10.06 -4.55 32.25
N ALA A 112 10.51 -5.15 31.14
CA ALA A 112 9.75 -5.19 29.88
C ALA A 112 8.46 -6.01 29.96
N GLU A 113 8.33 -6.95 30.91
CA GLU A 113 7.22 -7.91 31.06
C GLU A 113 6.05 -7.39 31.91
N LYS A 114 6.15 -6.17 32.46
CA LYS A 114 5.19 -5.64 33.46
C LYS A 114 4.23 -4.55 32.96
N ARG A 115 4.23 -4.22 31.66
CA ARG A 115 3.34 -3.21 31.07
C ARG A 115 2.34 -3.84 30.12
#